data_AF-A0A0X8X517-F1
#
_entry.id   AF-A0A0X8X517-F1
#
_cell.length_a   1.000
_cell.length_b   1.000
_cell.length_c   1.000
_cell.angle_alpha   90.00
_cell.angle_beta   90.00
_cell.angle_gamma   90.00
#
_symmetry.space_group_name_H-M   'P 1'
#
loop_
_entity.id
_entity.type
_entity.pdbx_description
1 polymer ?
#
loop_
_entity_poly.entity_id
_entity_poly.type
_entity_poly.pdbx_seq_one_letter_code
_entity_poly.pdbx_strand_id
1 'polypeptide(L)' 'MAVALNQHTELNPVQISLLRLFNRPMSEKETLEIRNLLVDHYSEILKHEVTKVIAEKGYTSEDLDNLLNAES' A
#
# COMPACT_ATOMS: atom_id res chain seq x y z
N MET A 1 -7.74 20.64 -21.58
CA MET A 1 -8.45 20.88 -20.30
C MET A 1 -7.65 20.19 -19.21
N ALA A 2 -7.05 20.93 -18.27
CA ALA A 2 -6.27 20.36 -17.19
C ALA A 2 -7.20 20.05 -16.02
N VAL A 3 -7.31 18.77 -15.65
CA VAL A 3 -7.99 18.33 -14.44
C VAL A 3 -7.06 18.64 -13.28
N ALA A 4 -7.34 19.69 -12.52
CA ALA A 4 -6.69 19.92 -11.24
C ALA A 4 -7.17 18.84 -10.26
N LEU A 5 -6.41 17.74 -10.17
CA LEU A 5 -6.52 16.80 -9.06
C LEU A 5 -6.25 17.60 -7.79
N ASN A 6 -7.26 17.71 -6.92
CA ASN A 6 -7.16 18.35 -5.62
C ASN A 6 -6.17 17.53 -4.78
N GLN A 7 -4.87 17.84 -4.90
CA GLN A 7 -3.83 17.15 -4.15
C GLN A 7 -3.97 17.60 -2.71
N HIS A 8 -4.48 16.72 -1.85
CA HIS A 8 -4.41 16.92 -0.40
C HIS A 8 -2.93 16.98 0.00
N THR A 9 -2.41 18.19 0.16
CA THR A 9 -1.03 18.46 0.59
C THR A 9 -0.86 18.36 2.10
N GLU A 10 -1.97 18.29 2.84
CA GLU A 10 -1.96 18.23 4.30
C GLU A 10 -1.92 16.79 4.79
N LEU A 11 -1.05 16.55 5.78
CA LEU A 11 -0.98 15.26 6.45
C LEU A 11 -2.22 15.06 7.32
N ASN A 12 -2.78 13.86 7.27
CA ASN A 12 -3.91 13.51 8.13
C ASN A 12 -3.47 13.37 9.61
N PRO A 13 -4.41 13.37 10.57
CA PRO A 13 -4.08 13.33 11.99
C PRO A 13 -3.21 12.14 12.42
N VAL A 14 -3.35 10.99 11.77
CA VAL A 14 -2.54 9.78 12.06
C VAL A 14 -1.11 9.97 11.56
N GLN A 15 -0.93 10.50 10.35
CA GLN A 15 0.38 10.81 9.77
C GLN A 15 1.14 11.82 10.65
N ILE A 16 0.46 12.87 11.13
CA ILE A 16 1.05 13.84 12.07
C ILE A 16 1.45 13.15 13.38
N SER A 17 0.61 12.25 13.89
CA SER A 17 0.90 11.51 15.13
C SER A 17 2.10 10.59 14.99
N LEU A 18 2.23 9.90 13.85
CA LEU A 18 3.42 9.09 13.52
C LEU A 18 4.69 9.94 13.48
N LEU A 19 4.65 11.11 12.82
CA LEU A 19 5.79 12.02 12.80
C LEU A 19 6.21 12.49 14.20
N ARG A 20 5.23 12.75 15.08
CA ARG A 20 5.51 13.11 16.49
C ARG A 20 6.15 11.97 17.28
N LEU A 21 5.76 10.72 17.01
CA LEU A 21 6.37 9.54 17.62
C LEU A 21 7.83 9.35 17.15
N PHE A 22 8.10 9.58 15.86
CA PHE A 22 9.44 9.50 15.27
C PHE A 22 10.35 10.70 15.59
N ASN A 23 9.82 11.74 16.23
CA ASN A 23 10.60 12.90 16.68
C ASN A 23 11.50 12.59 17.89
N ARG A 24 11.58 11.32 18.32
CA ARG A 24 12.52 10.82 19.32
C ARG A 24 13.54 9.93 18.62
N PRO A 25 14.81 9.91 19.05
CA PRO A 25 15.78 8.96 18.53
C PRO A 25 15.24 7.54 18.67
N MET A 26 15.20 6.80 17.57
CA MET A 26 14.90 5.38 17.54
C MET A 26 16.17 4.61 17.22
N SER A 27 16.33 3.43 17.80
CA SER A 27 17.33 2.49 17.35
C SER A 27 17.03 1.99 15.94
N GLU A 28 18.05 1.48 15.26
CA GLU A 28 17.88 0.82 13.95
C GLU A 28 16.89 -0.36 14.04
N LYS A 29 16.90 -1.09 15.17
CA LYS A 29 15.99 -2.20 15.43
C LYS A 29 14.54 -1.73 15.46
N GLU A 30 14.22 -0.70 16.23
CA GLU A 30 12.86 -0.14 16.32
C GLU A 30 12.41 0.42 14.97
N THR A 31 13.33 1.04 14.22
CA THR A 31 13.05 1.54 12.87
C THR A 31 12.67 0.41 11.92
N LEU A 32 13.39 -0.71 11.98
CA LEU A 32 13.13 -1.89 11.16
C LEU A 32 11.79 -2.55 11.53
N GLU A 33 11.48 -2.67 12.82
CA GLU A 33 10.20 -3.23 13.29
C GLU A 33 9.01 -2.44 12.76
N ILE A 34 9.09 -1.10 12.82
CA ILE A 34 8.02 -0.23 12.32
C ILE A 34 7.90 -0.30 10.80
N ARG A 35 9.04 -0.37 10.09
CA ARG A 35 9.03 -0.57 8.62
C ARG A 35 8.33 -1.87 8.25
N ASN A 36 8.65 -2.97 8.92
CA ASN A 36 8.04 -4.26 8.63
C ASN A 36 6.54 -4.24 8.89
N LEU A 37 6.10 -3.67 10.02
CA LEU A 37 4.68 -3.54 10.33
C LEU A 37 3.91 -2.77 9.25
N LEU A 38 4.47 -1.66 8.75
CA LEU A 38 3.86 -0.88 7.67
C LEU A 38 3.81 -1.68 6.36
N VAL A 39 4.91 -2.34 5.99
CA VAL A 39 4.98 -3.17 4.77
C VAL A 39 3.96 -4.29 4.81
N ASP A 40 3.86 -5.00 5.93
CA ASP A 40 2.91 -6.11 6.10
C ASP A 40 1.47 -5.60 5.97
N HIS A 41 1.14 -4.50 6.65
CA HIS A 41 -0.20 -3.91 6.58
C HIS A 41 -0.60 -3.51 5.16
N TYR A 42 0.26 -2.79 4.44
CA TYR A 42 -0.05 -2.37 3.07
C TYR A 42 -0.03 -3.54 2.08
N SER A 43 0.77 -4.58 2.32
CA SER A 43 0.75 -5.79 1.49
C SER A 43 -0.58 -6.52 1.58
N GLU A 44 -1.18 -6.61 2.78
CA GLU A 44 -2.51 -7.21 2.95
C GLU A 44 -3.62 -6.37 2.30
N ILE A 45 -3.56 -5.04 2.40
CA ILE A 45 -4.48 -4.15 1.69
C ILE A 45 -4.38 -4.38 0.18
N LEU A 46 -3.16 -4.44 -0.36
CA LEU A 46 -2.93 -4.65 -1.78
C LEU A 46 -3.51 -6.00 -2.23
N LYS A 47 -3.23 -7.08 -1.50
CA LYS A 47 -3.79 -8.41 -1.81
C LYS A 47 -5.32 -8.37 -1.84
N HIS A 48 -5.94 -7.73 -0.85
CA HIS A 48 -7.40 -7.61 -0.79
C HIS A 48 -7.98 -6.84 -1.99
N GLU A 49 -7.38 -5.71 -2.36
CA GLU A 49 -7.80 -4.94 -3.53
C GLU A 49 -7.60 -5.73 -4.84
N VAL A 50 -6.50 -6.47 -4.98
CA VAL A 50 -6.26 -7.35 -6.14
C VAL A 50 -7.33 -8.45 -6.20
N THR A 51 -7.62 -9.12 -5.09
CA THR A 51 -8.68 -10.15 -5.01
C THR A 51 -10.04 -9.57 -5.37
N LYS A 52 -10.35 -8.36 -4.88
CA LYS A 52 -11.60 -7.66 -5.20
C LYS A 52 -11.70 -7.34 -6.70
N VAL A 53 -10.64 -6.81 -7.31
CA VAL A 53 -10.60 -6.50 -8.74
C VAL A 53 -10.75 -7.77 -9.59
N ILE A 54 -10.14 -8.88 -9.18
CA ILE A 54 -10.29 -10.19 -9.84
C ILE A 54 -11.76 -10.65 -9.79
N ALA A 55 -12.38 -10.58 -8.61
CA ALA A 55 -13.78 -10.95 -8.41
C ALA A 55 -14.76 -10.04 -9.20
N GLU A 56 -14.49 -8.74 -9.26
CA GLU A 56 -15.33 -7.76 -9.96
C GLU A 56 -15.18 -7.84 -11.49
N LYS A 57 -13.99 -8.16 -11.99
CA LYS A 57 -13.73 -8.29 -13.44
C LYS A 57 -14.01 -9.69 -13.98
N GLY A 58 -14.29 -10.66 -13.11
CA GLY A 58 -14.60 -12.04 -13.49
C GLY A 58 -13.44 -12.78 -14.15
N TYR A 59 -12.20 -12.37 -13.89
CA TYR A 59 -11.02 -13.07 -14.40
C TYR A 59 -11.01 -14.50 -13.86
N THR A 60 -10.87 -15.46 -14.76
CA THR A 60 -10.70 -16.87 -14.38
C THR A 60 -9.26 -17.11 -13.92
N SER A 61 -9.03 -18.18 -13.17
CA SER A 61 -7.66 -18.56 -12.78
C SER A 61 -6.74 -18.75 -13.99
N GLU A 62 -7.29 -19.15 -15.14
CA GLU A 62 -6.57 -19.30 -16.40
C GLU A 62 -6.16 -17.95 -17.00
N ASP A 63 -6.99 -16.91 -16.88
CA ASP A 63 -6.64 -15.55 -17.32
C ASP A 63 -5.49 -14.96 -16.50
N LEU A 64 -5.44 -15.25 -15.19
CA LEU A 64 -4.36 -14.83 -14.31
C LEU A 64 -3.06 -15.55 -14.62
N ASP A 65 -3.10 -16.87 -14.81
CA ASP A 65 -1.92 -17.64 -15.20
C ASP A 65 -1.38 -17.18 -16.56
N ASN A 66 -2.25 -16.86 -17.52
CA ASN A 66 -1.82 -16.30 -18.79
C ASN A 66 -1.18 -14.92 -18.65
N LEU A 67 -1.67 -14.07 -17.74
CA LEU A 67 -1.11 -12.73 -17.51
C LEU A 67 0.26 -12.78 -16.80
N LEU A 68 0.39 -13.65 -15.79
CA LEU A 68 1.64 -13.84 -15.05
C LEU A 68 2.74 -14.50 -15.88
N ASN A 69 2.37 -15.39 -16.80
CA ASN A 69 3.31 -16.07 -17.69
C ASN A 69 3.58 -15.29 -19.00
N ALA A 70 2.82 -14.23 -19.32
CA ALA A 70 3.04 -13.41 -20.51
C ALA A 70 4.18 -12.37 -20.36
N GLU A 71 4.66 -12.11 -19.14
CA GLU A 71 5.82 -11.24 -18.87
C GLU A 71 7.14 -12.00 -18.65
N SER A 72 7.22 -13.27 -19.08
CA SER A 72 8.47 -14.07 -19.09
C SER A 72 9.04 -14.27 -20.49
#